data_AF-A0A9P1FW31-F1
#
_entry.id   AF-A0A9P1FW31-F1
#
_cell.length_a   1.000
_cell.length_b   1.000
_cell.length_c   1.000
_cell.angle_alpha   90.00
_cell.angle_beta   90.00
_cell.angle_gamma   90.00
#
_symmetry.space_group_name_H-M   'P 1'
#
loop_
_entity.id
_entity.type
_entity.pdbx_description
1 polymer ?
#
loop_
_entity_poly.entity_id
_entity_poly.type
_entity_poly.pdbx_seq_one_letter_code
_entity_poly.pdbx_strand_id
1 'polypeptide(L)'
;VEYAVASHRWPKVAAIDATNSSFHGAEDELASVRLAAQKAGEALEIRRLAVPVGGAIFHHQDVWHGSGANRSSERPRRALGVHLLSRDVTFRRDPRPDYIYGRYVLSEGSGEVSEQFFPILWTTSGYVSPILRRAKKRPVEVDAPAAAC
;
A
#
# COMPACT_ATOMS: atom_id res chain seq x y z
N VAL A 1 8.01 10.12 1.99
CA VAL A 1 7.03 9.25 2.70
C VAL A 1 7.52 9.06 4.12
N GLU A 2 6.62 8.82 5.05
CA GLU A 2 6.90 8.68 6.48
C GLU A 2 6.41 7.31 6.94
N TYR A 3 7.13 6.69 7.86
CA TYR A 3 6.79 5.40 8.44
C TYR A 3 6.96 5.43 9.95
N ALA A 4 6.04 4.80 10.67
CA ALA A 4 6.26 4.46 12.06
C ALA A 4 7.09 3.18 12.11
N VAL A 5 8.28 3.26 12.69
CA VAL A 5 9.23 2.14 12.71
C VAL A 5 8.59 0.96 13.45
N ALA A 6 8.66 -0.22 12.83
CA ALA A 6 8.15 -1.48 13.37
C ALA A 6 6.64 -1.53 13.69
N SER A 7 5.83 -0.54 13.29
CA SER A 7 4.42 -0.48 13.72
C SER A 7 3.54 -1.63 13.23
N HIS A 8 3.97 -2.35 12.18
CA HIS A 8 3.33 -3.57 11.71
C HIS A 8 3.32 -4.71 12.74
N ARG A 9 4.11 -4.58 13.82
CA ARG A 9 4.18 -5.54 14.93
C ARG A 9 3.30 -5.15 16.11
N TRP A 10 2.75 -3.94 16.11
CA TRP A 10 1.92 -3.48 17.22
C TRP A 10 0.61 -4.27 17.28
N PRO A 11 0.04 -4.47 18.48
CA PRO A 11 -1.25 -5.14 18.62
C PRO A 11 -2.32 -4.45 17.77
N LYS A 12 -3.13 -5.25 17.07
CA LYS A 12 -4.27 -4.74 16.30
C LYS A 12 -5.33 -4.25 17.28
N VAL A 13 -5.32 -2.96 17.57
CA VAL A 13 -6.31 -2.34 18.46
C VAL A 13 -7.56 -2.05 17.65
N ALA A 14 -8.66 -2.76 17.95
CA ALA A 14 -9.96 -2.65 17.25
C ALA A 14 -10.55 -1.23 17.22
N ALA A 15 -9.99 -0.29 17.99
CA ALA A 15 -10.50 1.06 18.19
C ALA A 15 -9.94 2.11 17.22
N ILE A 16 -9.08 1.75 16.26
CA ILE A 16 -8.57 2.69 15.24
C ILE A 16 -8.88 2.09 13.87
N ASP A 17 -10.13 2.26 13.43
CA ASP A 17 -10.51 2.00 12.05
C ASP A 17 -9.93 3.10 11.16
N ALA A 18 -9.35 2.72 10.02
CA ALA A 18 -8.90 3.64 8.99
C ALA A 18 -10.02 4.62 8.57
N THR A 19 -11.29 4.19 8.63
CA THR A 19 -12.47 5.03 8.32
C THR A 19 -12.73 6.15 9.36
N ASN A 20 -12.32 5.95 10.61
CA ASN A 20 -12.44 6.94 11.70
C ASN A 20 -11.13 7.68 11.97
N SER A 21 -10.11 7.42 11.16
CA SER A 21 -8.81 8.07 11.29
C SER A 21 -8.80 9.38 10.49
N SER A 22 -8.24 10.42 11.10
CA SER A 22 -8.00 11.75 10.54
C SER A 22 -6.95 11.78 9.40
N PHE A 23 -6.74 10.64 8.73
CA PHE A 23 -5.66 10.41 7.77
C PHE A 23 -5.70 11.36 6.56
N HIS A 24 -6.86 11.93 6.25
CA HIS A 24 -7.04 12.91 5.18
C HIS A 24 -7.21 14.33 5.76
N GLY A 25 -6.09 15.04 5.93
CA GLY A 25 -6.10 16.51 6.03
C GLY A 25 -6.52 17.10 7.37
N ALA A 26 -6.37 16.37 8.48
CA ALA A 26 -6.53 16.98 9.80
C ALA A 26 -5.31 17.83 10.19
N GLU A 27 -5.53 18.75 11.14
CA GLU A 27 -4.47 19.62 11.69
C GLU A 27 -3.31 18.84 12.32
N ASP A 28 -3.59 17.64 12.85
CA ASP A 28 -2.58 16.73 13.41
C ASP A 28 -2.65 15.35 12.75
N GLU A 29 -1.95 15.23 11.62
CA GLU A 29 -1.84 13.99 10.82
C GLU A 29 -1.25 12.80 11.60
N LEU A 30 -0.57 13.04 12.72
CA LEU A 30 0.09 12.01 13.52
C LEU A 30 -0.72 11.59 14.76
N ALA A 31 -1.89 12.19 15.00
CA ALA A 31 -2.71 11.88 16.17
C ALA A 31 -3.06 10.39 16.27
N SER A 32 -3.47 9.78 15.15
CA SER A 32 -3.85 8.37 15.10
C SER A 32 -2.69 7.42 15.43
N VAL A 33 -1.50 7.69 14.91
CA VAL A 33 -0.32 6.85 15.15
C VAL A 33 0.27 7.03 16.55
N ARG A 34 0.20 8.25 17.12
CA ARG A 34 0.57 8.47 18.53
C ARG A 34 -0.34 7.69 19.46
N LEU A 35 -1.65 7.71 19.21
CA LEU A 35 -2.61 6.92 19.99
C LEU A 35 -2.37 5.41 19.83
N ALA A 36 -2.09 4.95 18.62
CA ALA A 36 -1.76 3.54 18.36
C ALA A 36 -0.51 3.09 19.12
N ALA A 37 0.56 3.88 19.07
CA ALA A 37 1.80 3.61 19.81
C ALA A 37 1.56 3.58 21.32
N GLN A 38 0.83 4.57 21.86
CA GLN A 38 0.46 4.61 23.28
C GLN A 38 -0.33 3.36 23.70
N LYS A 39 -1.34 2.95 22.93
CA LYS A 39 -2.14 1.75 23.22
C LYS A 39 -1.32 0.46 23.10
N ALA A 40 -0.30 0.46 22.23
CA ALA A 40 0.64 -0.65 22.10
C ALA A 40 1.68 -0.69 23.24
N GLY A 41 1.82 0.38 24.04
CA GLY A 41 2.90 0.52 25.00
C GLY A 41 4.27 0.73 24.35
N GLU A 42 4.29 1.24 23.12
CA GLU A 42 5.48 1.36 22.27
C GLU A 42 5.88 2.84 22.11
N ALA A 43 7.18 3.09 21.99
CA ALA A 43 7.67 4.43 21.67
C ALA A 43 7.42 4.75 20.20
N LEU A 44 6.86 5.92 19.90
CA LEU A 44 6.65 6.35 18.53
C LEU A 44 7.95 6.89 17.92
N GLU A 45 8.50 6.17 16.94
CA GLU A 45 9.58 6.65 16.07
C GLU A 45 9.05 6.81 14.63
N ILE A 46 9.05 8.06 14.13
CA ILE A 46 8.72 8.35 12.72
C ILE A 46 10.00 8.52 11.90
N ARG A 47 10.15 7.70 10.85
CA ARG A 47 11.22 7.83 9.86
C ARG A 47 10.69 8.38 8.55
N ARG A 48 11.33 9.43 8.05
CA ARG A 48 11.03 10.05 6.76
C ARG A 48 12.03 9.59 5.72
N LEU A 49 11.53 9.12 4.59
CA LEU A 49 12.32 8.64 3.47
C LEU A 49 12.08 9.50 2.25
N ALA A 50 13.17 10.00 1.66
CA ALA A 50 13.19 10.60 0.34
C ALA A 50 13.21 9.48 -0.71
N VAL A 51 12.32 9.58 -1.70
CA VAL A 51 12.26 8.63 -2.81
C VAL A 51 12.65 9.39 -4.07
N PRO A 52 13.84 9.15 -4.65
CA PRO A 52 14.24 9.79 -5.89
C PRO A 52 13.35 9.31 -7.04
N VAL A 53 13.38 10.02 -8.17
CA VAL A 53 12.71 9.59 -9.40
C VAL A 53 13.23 8.21 -9.80
N GLY A 54 12.32 7.30 -10.17
CA GLY A 54 12.64 5.90 -10.45
C GLY A 54 12.80 5.02 -9.20
N GLY A 55 12.81 5.62 -8.00
CA GLY A 55 12.82 4.89 -6.74
C GLY A 55 11.45 4.29 -6.39
N ALA A 56 11.47 3.20 -5.63
CA ALA A 56 10.29 2.57 -5.07
C ALA A 56 10.53 2.18 -3.61
N ILE A 57 9.45 2.07 -2.84
CA ILE A 57 9.49 1.55 -1.47
C ILE A 57 8.45 0.44 -1.35
N PHE A 58 8.84 -0.63 -0.66
CA PHE A 58 7.95 -1.70 -0.23
C PHE A 58 7.65 -1.52 1.25
N HIS A 59 6.37 -1.67 1.62
CA HIS A 59 5.96 -1.61 3.01
C HIS A 59 4.90 -2.67 3.30
N HIS A 60 4.89 -3.18 4.53
CA HIS A 60 3.90 -4.16 4.98
C HIS A 60 2.53 -3.51 5.17
N GLN A 61 1.43 -4.21 4.87
CA GLN A 61 0.07 -3.65 4.97
C GLN A 61 -0.26 -3.04 6.34
N ASP A 62 0.27 -3.62 7.41
CA ASP A 62 0.02 -3.21 8.79
C ASP A 62 0.97 -2.08 9.27
N VAL A 63 1.92 -1.62 8.44
CA VAL A 63 2.77 -0.48 8.84
C VAL A 63 2.00 0.83 8.66
N TRP A 64 2.01 1.66 9.69
CA TRP A 64 1.53 3.03 9.58
C TRP A 64 2.50 3.78 8.67
N HIS A 65 1.91 4.50 7.72
CA HIS A 65 2.67 5.30 6.79
C HIS A 65 1.91 6.57 6.45
N GLY A 66 2.65 7.67 6.30
CA GLY A 66 2.13 8.98 5.96
C GLY A 66 2.90 9.57 4.78
N SER A 67 2.36 10.64 4.22
CA SER A 67 3.05 11.36 3.14
C SER A 67 3.48 12.76 3.53
N GLY A 68 2.84 13.36 4.56
CA GLY A 68 3.00 14.78 4.91
C GLY A 68 2.52 15.71 3.79
N ALA A 69 2.20 16.95 4.13
CA ALA A 69 1.82 17.96 3.15
C ALA A 69 2.93 18.20 2.11
N ASN A 70 2.53 18.37 0.83
CA ASN A 70 3.45 18.88 -0.19
C ASN A 70 3.60 20.39 0.01
N ARG A 71 4.79 20.85 0.41
CA ARG A 71 5.09 22.27 0.68
C ARG A 71 5.54 23.06 -0.56
N SER A 72 5.68 22.40 -1.71
CA SER A 72 6.02 23.08 -2.96
C SER A 72 4.77 23.74 -3.56
N SER A 73 4.86 25.03 -3.88
CA SER A 73 3.82 25.78 -4.62
C SER A 73 3.83 25.52 -6.12
N GLU A 74 4.92 24.95 -6.66
CA GLU A 74 5.15 24.84 -8.10
C GLU A 74 5.26 23.41 -8.61
N ARG A 75 5.56 22.44 -7.73
CA ARG A 75 5.84 21.06 -8.14
C ARG A 75 4.85 20.08 -7.48
N PRO A 76 3.96 19.44 -8.25
CA PRO A 76 3.10 18.40 -7.71
C PRO A 76 3.92 17.16 -7.36
N ARG A 77 3.63 16.56 -6.20
CA ARG A 77 4.17 15.25 -5.81
C ARG A 77 3.23 14.15 -6.29
N ARG A 78 3.71 13.31 -7.20
CA ARG A 78 2.96 12.18 -7.78
C ARG A 78 3.62 10.87 -7.38
N ALA A 79 2.82 9.86 -7.11
CA ALA A 79 3.27 8.51 -6.82
C ALA A 79 2.26 7.49 -7.37
N LEU A 80 2.74 6.28 -7.68
CA LEU A 80 1.90 5.14 -8.02
C LEU A 80 1.92 4.16 -6.83
N GLY A 81 0.75 3.87 -6.28
CA GLY A 81 0.57 2.83 -5.28
C GLY A 81 0.17 1.52 -5.94
N VAL A 82 0.80 0.42 -5.54
CA VAL A 82 0.44 -0.93 -5.97
C VAL A 82 0.34 -1.80 -4.73
N HIS A 83 -0.80 -2.48 -4.55
CA HIS A 83 -0.98 -3.48 -3.49
C HIS A 83 -0.69 -4.86 -4.05
N LEU A 84 0.17 -5.60 -3.34
CA LEU A 84 0.44 -7.01 -3.60
C LEU A 84 -0.22 -7.83 -2.51
N LEU A 85 -0.92 -8.87 -2.93
CA LEU A 85 -1.64 -9.78 -2.05
C LEU A 85 -1.02 -11.17 -2.18
N SER A 86 -1.10 -11.96 -1.11
CA SER A 86 -0.79 -13.39 -1.21
C SER A 86 -1.77 -14.06 -2.17
N ARG A 87 -1.33 -15.08 -2.91
CA ARG A 87 -2.19 -15.76 -3.90
C ARG A 87 -3.34 -16.55 -3.30
N ASP A 88 -3.28 -16.83 -2.00
CA ASP A 88 -4.25 -17.64 -1.24
C ASP A 88 -5.23 -16.78 -0.43
N VAL A 89 -5.24 -15.45 -0.64
CA VAL A 89 -6.27 -14.60 -0.05
C VAL A 89 -7.66 -14.96 -0.60
N THR A 90 -8.67 -14.78 0.23
CA THR A 90 -10.07 -14.95 -0.13
C THR A 90 -10.86 -13.71 0.24
N PHE A 91 -11.95 -13.46 -0.49
CA PHE A 91 -12.90 -12.45 -0.05
C PHE A 91 -13.55 -12.89 1.27
N ARG A 92 -13.51 -11.99 2.25
CA ARG A 92 -14.28 -12.15 3.49
C ARG A 92 -15.78 -12.22 3.18
N ARG A 93 -16.50 -13.04 3.94
CA ARG A 93 -17.97 -13.17 3.83
C ARG A 93 -18.71 -12.19 4.72
N ASP A 94 -18.19 -11.98 5.93
CA ASP A 94 -18.76 -11.10 6.95
C ASP A 94 -17.65 -10.34 7.69
N PRO A 95 -17.69 -8.99 7.76
CA PRO A 95 -18.55 -8.13 6.96
C PRO A 95 -18.31 -8.35 5.46
N ARG A 96 -19.34 -8.13 4.65
CA ARG A 96 -19.19 -8.16 3.18
C ARG A 96 -18.05 -7.23 2.74
N PRO A 97 -17.29 -7.56 1.68
CA PRO A 97 -16.26 -6.66 1.16
C PRO A 97 -16.86 -5.30 0.79
N ASP A 98 -16.09 -4.24 0.98
CA ASP A 98 -16.51 -2.89 0.59
C ASP A 98 -16.62 -2.76 -0.94
N TYR A 99 -17.11 -1.61 -1.43
CA TYR A 99 -17.33 -1.41 -2.85
C TYR A 99 -16.03 -1.43 -3.70
N ILE A 100 -14.86 -1.20 -3.09
CA ILE A 100 -13.60 -1.08 -3.83
C ILE A 100 -13.21 -2.45 -4.37
N TYR A 101 -13.15 -3.45 -3.50
CA TYR A 101 -12.79 -4.81 -3.92
C TYR A 101 -14.02 -5.71 -4.13
N GLY A 102 -15.14 -5.42 -3.46
CA GLY A 102 -16.37 -6.21 -3.53
C GLY A 102 -16.99 -6.27 -4.93
N ARG A 103 -16.74 -5.27 -5.78
CA ARG A 103 -17.18 -5.29 -7.19
C ARG A 103 -16.56 -6.42 -8.02
N TYR A 104 -15.50 -7.06 -7.52
CA TYR A 104 -14.82 -8.18 -8.17
C TYR A 104 -15.22 -9.54 -7.58
N VAL A 105 -16.15 -9.58 -6.63
CA VAL A 105 -16.76 -10.81 -6.14
C VAL A 105 -17.65 -11.38 -7.25
N LEU A 106 -17.32 -12.58 -7.74
CA LEU A 106 -17.97 -13.17 -8.91
C LEU A 106 -19.43 -13.58 -8.65
N SER A 107 -19.73 -14.01 -7.43
CA SER A 107 -21.07 -14.46 -7.02
C SER A 107 -21.28 -14.28 -5.52
N GLU A 108 -22.54 -14.11 -5.11
CA GLU A 108 -22.87 -13.91 -3.71
C GLU A 108 -22.36 -15.09 -2.85
N GLY A 109 -21.64 -14.76 -1.78
CA GLY A 109 -21.04 -15.74 -0.87
C GLY A 109 -19.72 -16.38 -1.36
N SER A 110 -19.28 -16.09 -2.58
CA SER A 110 -17.98 -16.54 -3.08
C SER A 110 -16.82 -15.85 -2.36
N GLY A 111 -15.83 -16.64 -1.95
CA GLY A 111 -14.55 -16.15 -1.45
C GLY A 111 -13.47 -16.06 -2.53
N GLU A 112 -13.79 -16.43 -3.77
CA GLU A 112 -12.81 -16.56 -4.85
C GLU A 112 -12.26 -15.20 -5.29
N VAL A 113 -10.93 -15.10 -5.37
CA VAL A 113 -10.22 -13.95 -5.94
C VAL A 113 -9.74 -14.31 -7.34
N SER A 114 -10.46 -13.84 -8.36
CA SER A 114 -10.18 -14.19 -9.76
C SER A 114 -8.89 -13.55 -10.29
N GLU A 115 -8.04 -14.37 -10.91
CA GLU A 115 -6.81 -13.92 -11.59
C GLU A 115 -7.06 -12.98 -12.78
N GLN A 116 -8.32 -12.89 -13.26
CA GLN A 116 -8.70 -11.93 -14.32
C GLN A 116 -8.60 -10.49 -13.83
N PHE A 117 -8.83 -10.26 -12.53
CA PHE A 117 -8.79 -8.95 -11.90
C PHE A 117 -7.58 -8.79 -10.97
N PHE A 118 -7.12 -9.88 -10.37
CA PHE A 118 -5.97 -9.93 -9.46
C PHE A 118 -4.92 -10.91 -9.98
N PRO A 119 -4.18 -10.55 -11.05
CA PRO A 119 -3.28 -11.49 -11.70
C PRO A 119 -2.12 -11.87 -10.78
N ILE A 120 -1.79 -13.17 -10.78
CA ILE A 120 -0.60 -13.71 -10.13
C ILE A 120 0.64 -13.26 -10.92
N LEU A 121 1.46 -12.45 -10.24
CA LEU A 121 2.68 -11.90 -10.79
C LEU A 121 3.82 -12.92 -10.85
N TRP A 122 3.93 -13.79 -9.85
CA TRP A 122 4.88 -14.91 -9.80
C TRP A 122 4.47 -15.95 -8.73
N THR A 123 5.04 -17.15 -8.82
CA THR A 123 5.04 -18.17 -7.75
C THR A 123 6.42 -18.80 -7.66
N THR A 124 6.68 -19.57 -6.60
CA THR A 124 7.91 -20.37 -6.47
C THR A 124 8.04 -21.45 -7.55
N SER A 125 6.92 -21.92 -8.11
CA SER A 125 6.89 -22.85 -9.24
C SER A 125 7.01 -22.17 -10.61
N GLY A 126 7.14 -20.83 -10.66
CA GLY A 126 7.24 -20.07 -11.90
C GLY A 126 5.91 -19.79 -12.60
N TYR A 127 4.78 -20.01 -11.93
CA TYR A 127 3.47 -19.66 -12.49
C TYR A 127 3.28 -18.15 -12.52
N VAL A 128 2.72 -17.68 -13.65
CA VAL A 128 2.28 -16.30 -13.89
C VAL A 128 0.96 -16.37 -14.64
N SER A 129 0.00 -15.53 -14.23
CA SER A 129 -1.33 -15.49 -14.85
C SER A 129 -1.24 -15.26 -16.36
N PRO A 130 -2.02 -15.97 -17.18
CA PRO A 130 -1.99 -15.85 -18.63
C PRO A 130 -2.16 -14.42 -19.17
N ILE A 131 -2.95 -13.58 -18.48
CA ILE A 131 -3.19 -12.19 -18.87
C ILE A 131 -1.90 -11.35 -18.93
N LEU A 132 -0.89 -11.67 -18.11
CA LEU A 132 0.39 -10.96 -18.07
C LEU A 132 1.37 -11.45 -19.15
N ARG A 133 1.17 -12.65 -19.72
CA ARG A 133 2.08 -13.22 -20.73
C ARG A 133 2.06 -12.46 -22.05
N ARG A 134 1.02 -11.65 -22.30
CA ARG A 134 0.87 -10.85 -23.52
C ARG A 134 1.65 -9.53 -23.50
N ALA A 135 2.22 -9.14 -22.37
CA ALA A 135 3.09 -7.97 -22.30
C ALA A 135 4.45 -8.30 -22.94
N LYS A 136 4.57 -8.13 -24.26
CA LYS A 136 5.88 -8.16 -24.94
C LYS A 136 6.83 -7.23 -24.20
N LYS A 137 7.99 -7.74 -23.77
CA LYS A 137 9.09 -6.93 -23.26
C LYS A 137 9.49 -5.94 -24.36
N ARG A 138 9.00 -4.70 -24.28
CA ARG A 138 9.69 -3.60 -24.96
C ARG A 138 11.00 -3.40 -24.21
N PRO A 139 12.16 -3.31 -24.90
CA PRO A 139 13.38 -2.84 -24.27
C PRO A 139 13.07 -1.51 -23.59
N VAL A 140 13.38 -1.42 -22.29
CA VAL A 140 13.42 -0.13 -21.61
C VAL A 140 14.79 0.44 -21.97
N GLU A 141 14.83 1.39 -22.90
CA GLU A 141 16.00 2.26 -23.06
C GLU A 141 16.10 3.08 -21.77
N VAL A 142 17.13 2.80 -20.98
CA VAL A 142 17.45 3.59 -19.79
C VAL A 142 18.36 4.70 -20.29
N ASP A 143 17.79 5.89 -20.50
CA ASP A 143 18.61 7.07 -20.76
C ASP A 143 19.55 7.30 -19.59
N ALA A 144 20.84 7.45 -19.90
CA ALA A 144 21.86 7.79 -18.91
C ALA A 144 21.46 9.10 -18.21
N PRO A 145 21.64 9.21 -16.88
CA PRO A 145 21.34 10.46 -16.20
C PRO A 145 22.19 11.57 -16.82
N ALA A 146 21.53 12.66 -17.24
CA ALA A 146 22.20 13.87 -17.67
C ALA A 146 23.18 14.29 -16.56
N ALA A 147 24.46 14.45 -16.92
CA ALA A 147 25.47 14.93 -16.01
C ALA A 147 25.01 16.25 -15.40
N ALA A 148 24.97 16.31 -14.07
CA ALA A 148 24.72 17.56 -13.35
C ALA A 148 25.88 18.52 -13.62
N CYS A 149 25.58 19.65 -14.26
CA CYS A 149 26.42 20.85 -14.28
C CYS A 149 26.16 21.68 -13.03
#